data_AF-A0A3M0WPX9-F1
#
_entry.id   AF-A0A3M0WPX9-F1
#
_cell.length_a   1.000
_cell.length_b   1.000
_cell.length_c   1.000
_cell.angle_alpha   90.00
_cell.angle_beta   90.00
_cell.angle_gamma   90.00
#
_symmetry.space_group_name_H-M   'P 1'
#
loop_
_entity.id
_entity.type
_entity.pdbx_description
1 polymer ?
#
loop_
_entity_poly.entity_id
_entity_poly.type
_entity_poly.pdbx_seq_one_letter_code
_entity_poly.pdbx_strand_id
1 'polypeptide(L)'
;PPAALPAAWLPLVPAGRRITVAGLVLVRQRPGTAKGVVFVTLEDETGVVNVVVWAKVFERFRRAVIAARLMRVTGRLERQSGVSHVIAERIEDISPLLDTLAAPPSRSGAGDAGAEQATGRPP
;
A
#
# COMPACT_ATOMS: atom_id res chain seq x y z
N PRO A 1 6.52 -0.17 -2.02
CA PRO A 1 7.18 -1.45 -1.65
C PRO A 1 7.27 -2.38 -2.86
N PRO A 2 8.46 -2.80 -3.31
CA PRO A 2 8.68 -3.45 -4.61
C PRO A 2 8.06 -4.86 -4.77
N ALA A 3 7.25 -5.31 -3.80
CA ALA A 3 6.52 -6.58 -3.83
C ALA A 3 4.98 -6.41 -3.82
N ALA A 4 4.45 -5.19 -3.82
CA ALA A 4 3.02 -4.93 -3.90
C ALA A 4 2.58 -4.83 -5.38
N LEU A 5 1.55 -5.57 -5.74
CA LEU A 5 0.94 -5.55 -7.05
C LEU A 5 0.05 -4.30 -7.17
N PRO A 6 0.16 -3.52 -8.26
CA PRO A 6 -0.74 -2.40 -8.51
C PRO A 6 -2.21 -2.84 -8.64
N ALA A 7 -3.14 -2.02 -8.16
CA ALA A 7 -4.58 -2.28 -8.25
C ALA A 7 -5.03 -2.58 -9.69
N ALA A 8 -4.52 -1.83 -10.67
CA ALA A 8 -4.86 -2.01 -12.09
C ALA A 8 -4.47 -3.40 -12.64
N TRP A 9 -3.57 -4.14 -11.99
CA TRP A 9 -3.11 -5.44 -12.46
C TRP A 9 -3.91 -6.60 -11.86
N LEU A 10 -4.72 -6.36 -10.83
CA LEU A 10 -5.55 -7.41 -10.20
C LEU A 10 -6.44 -8.17 -11.21
N PRO A 11 -7.04 -7.53 -12.24
CA PRO A 11 -7.84 -8.25 -13.22
C PRO A 11 -7.05 -9.30 -14.03
N LEU A 12 -5.75 -9.08 -14.21
CA LEU A 12 -4.86 -9.93 -15.00
C LEU A 12 -4.36 -11.16 -14.22
N VAL A 13 -4.43 -11.11 -12.89
CA VAL A 13 -3.96 -12.23 -12.05
C VAL A 13 -5.05 -13.30 -11.93
N PRO A 14 -4.72 -14.59 -12.15
CA PRO A 14 -5.65 -15.68 -11.93
C PRO A 14 -6.17 -15.71 -10.49
N ALA A 15 -7.47 -15.97 -10.32
CA ALA A 15 -8.06 -16.14 -9.00
C ALA A 15 -7.42 -17.33 -8.24
N GLY A 16 -7.44 -17.27 -6.92
CA GLY A 16 -6.80 -18.23 -6.01
C GLY A 16 -5.31 -17.98 -5.77
N ARG A 17 -4.66 -17.12 -6.56
CA ARG A 17 -3.25 -16.75 -6.35
C ARG A 17 -3.07 -15.92 -5.09
N ARG A 18 -1.97 -16.19 -4.40
CA ARG A 18 -1.51 -15.36 -3.29
C ARG A 18 -0.79 -14.14 -3.83
N ILE A 19 -1.23 -12.95 -3.43
CA ILE A 19 -0.67 -11.67 -3.85
C ILE A 19 -0.43 -10.78 -2.64
N THR A 20 0.37 -9.73 -2.85
CA THR A 20 0.51 -8.63 -1.90
C THR A 20 0.08 -7.35 -2.57
N VAL A 21 -0.68 -6.52 -1.88
CA VAL A 21 -1.11 -5.18 -2.30
C VAL A 21 -0.77 -4.19 -1.19
N ALA A 22 -0.65 -2.92 -1.52
CA ALA A 22 -0.47 -1.86 -0.54
C ALA A 22 -1.17 -0.60 -1.02
N GLY A 23 -1.79 0.13 -0.10
CA GLY A 23 -2.51 1.35 -0.44
C GLY A 23 -2.98 2.12 0.79
N LEU A 24 -3.43 3.35 0.56
CA LEU A 24 -4.07 4.19 1.56
C LEU A 24 -5.42 3.58 1.94
N VAL A 25 -5.72 3.57 3.24
CA VAL A 25 -7.01 3.04 3.69
C VAL A 25 -8.08 4.10 3.55
N LEU A 26 -9.02 3.90 2.62
CA LEU A 26 -10.13 4.82 2.39
C LEU A 26 -11.29 4.55 3.32
N VAL A 27 -11.74 3.30 3.37
CA VAL A 27 -12.99 2.91 4.03
C VAL A 27 -12.80 1.60 4.79
N ARG A 28 -13.46 1.51 5.96
CA ARG A 28 -13.62 0.28 6.73
C ARG A 28 -15.09 0.07 7.03
N GLN A 29 -15.62 -1.07 6.68
CA GLN A 29 -17.00 -1.43 6.96
C GLN A 29 -17.05 -2.75 7.72
N ARG A 30 -17.84 -2.78 8.79
CA ARG A 30 -18.14 -3.99 9.55
C ARG A 30 -19.67 -4.14 9.63
N PRO A 31 -20.31 -4.77 8.64
CA PRO A 31 -21.76 -4.93 8.64
C PRO A 31 -22.20 -5.71 9.88
N GLY A 32 -23.24 -5.24 10.58
CA GLY A 32 -23.72 -5.88 11.81
C GLY A 32 -24.19 -7.33 11.62
N THR A 33 -24.57 -7.71 10.40
CA THR A 33 -25.05 -9.04 10.01
C THR A 33 -23.95 -9.98 9.52
N ALA A 34 -22.76 -9.46 9.20
CA ALA A 34 -21.67 -10.25 8.62
C ALA A 34 -20.74 -10.75 9.74
N LYS A 35 -20.99 -11.98 10.24
CA LYS A 35 -20.26 -12.77 11.26
C LYS A 35 -18.78 -12.39 11.52
N GLY A 36 -18.51 -11.21 12.07
CA GLY A 36 -17.16 -10.70 12.32
C GLY A 36 -16.31 -10.38 11.08
N VAL A 37 -16.91 -10.13 9.91
CA VAL A 37 -16.17 -9.75 8.69
C VAL A 37 -15.96 -8.24 8.65
N VAL A 38 -14.76 -7.82 8.27
CA VAL A 38 -14.43 -6.42 7.99
C VAL A 38 -14.05 -6.28 6.51
N PHE A 39 -14.65 -5.32 5.83
CA PHE A 39 -14.28 -4.91 4.49
C PHE A 39 -13.39 -3.68 4.59
N VAL A 40 -12.28 -3.67 3.87
CA VAL A 40 -11.36 -2.54 3.80
C VAL A 40 -11.14 -2.18 2.34
N THR A 41 -11.29 -0.92 1.98
CA THR A 41 -10.93 -0.41 0.65
C THR A 41 -9.58 0.28 0.75
N LEU A 42 -8.62 -0.22 -0.02
CA LEU A 42 -7.32 0.40 -0.21
C LEU A 42 -7.29 1.17 -1.54
N GLU A 43 -6.51 2.23 -1.63
CA GLU A 43 -6.27 2.96 -2.87
C GLU A 43 -4.77 3.13 -3.11
N ASP A 44 -4.35 2.86 -4.34
CA ASP A 44 -3.07 3.28 -4.89
C ASP A 44 -3.31 4.19 -6.11
N GLU A 45 -2.24 4.69 -6.72
CA GLU A 45 -2.31 5.60 -7.88
C GLU A 45 -2.96 4.97 -9.13
N THR A 46 -3.12 3.64 -9.15
CA THR A 46 -3.69 2.88 -10.26
C THR A 46 -5.13 2.45 -10.03
N GLY A 47 -5.67 2.65 -8.82
CA GLY A 47 -7.07 2.40 -8.49
C GLY A 47 -7.28 1.82 -7.09
N VAL A 48 -8.42 1.17 -6.92
CA VAL A 48 -8.86 0.64 -5.61
C VAL A 48 -8.69 -0.87 -5.50
N VAL A 49 -8.42 -1.34 -4.28
CA VAL A 49 -8.36 -2.74 -3.92
C VAL A 49 -9.33 -3.03 -2.78
N ASN A 50 -10.28 -3.93 -3.03
CA ASN A 50 -11.20 -4.40 -2.00
C ASN A 50 -10.57 -5.56 -1.22
N VAL A 51 -10.49 -5.41 0.09
CA VAL A 51 -9.90 -6.40 1.00
C VAL A 51 -10.99 -6.94 1.92
N VAL A 52 -11.07 -8.26 2.03
CA VAL A 52 -11.97 -8.94 2.97
C VAL A 52 -11.14 -9.50 4.11
N VAL A 53 -11.47 -9.11 5.34
CA VAL A 53 -10.80 -9.54 6.56
C VAL A 53 -11.78 -10.35 7.40
N TRP A 54 -11.58 -11.66 7.45
CA TRP A 54 -12.37 -12.55 8.29
C TRP A 54 -12.02 -12.40 9.77
N ALA A 55 -12.97 -12.73 10.65
CA ALA A 55 -12.86 -12.56 12.10
C ALA A 55 -11.53 -13.04 12.68
N LYS A 56 -11.08 -14.25 12.32
CA LYS A 56 -9.80 -14.81 12.81
C LYS A 56 -8.58 -13.97 12.43
N VAL A 57 -8.57 -13.41 11.22
CA VAL A 57 -7.50 -12.54 10.73
C VAL A 57 -7.61 -11.17 11.36
N PHE A 58 -8.84 -10.64 11.50
CA PHE A 58 -9.10 -9.40 12.19
C PHE A 58 -8.57 -9.44 13.63
N GLU A 59 -8.91 -10.46 14.42
CA GLU A 59 -8.45 -10.56 15.80
C GLU A 59 -6.91 -10.65 15.89
N ARG A 60 -6.28 -11.37 14.96
CA ARG A 60 -4.81 -11.48 14.90
C ARG A 60 -4.13 -10.15 14.57
N PHE A 61 -4.71 -9.35 13.68
CA PHE A 61 -4.12 -8.10 13.18
C PHE A 61 -4.93 -6.85 13.59
N ARG A 62 -5.64 -6.94 14.72
CA ARG A 62 -6.66 -5.97 15.14
C ARG A 62 -6.17 -4.52 15.09
N ARG A 63 -4.98 -4.28 15.64
CA ARG A 63 -4.37 -2.94 15.67
C ARG A 63 -4.14 -2.39 14.25
N ALA A 64 -3.57 -3.18 13.36
CA ALA A 64 -3.30 -2.75 11.99
C ALA A 64 -4.61 -2.50 11.23
N VAL A 65 -5.62 -3.38 11.38
CA VAL A 65 -6.90 -3.20 10.71
C VAL A 65 -7.61 -1.92 11.17
N ILE A 66 -7.58 -1.61 12.46
CA ILE A 66 -8.27 -0.43 13.02
C ILE A 66 -7.52 0.87 12.72
N ALA A 67 -6.19 0.90 12.91
CA ALA A 67 -5.45 2.15 13.00
C ALA A 67 -4.67 2.55 11.73
N ALA A 68 -4.34 1.61 10.84
CA ALA A 68 -3.41 1.89 9.74
C ALA A 68 -3.96 2.94 8.75
N ARG A 69 -3.22 4.01 8.48
CA ARG A 69 -3.52 4.96 7.40
C ARG A 69 -3.01 4.44 6.05
N LEU A 70 -1.88 3.73 6.07
CA LEU A 70 -1.32 3.00 4.93
C LEU A 70 -1.16 1.54 5.32
N MET A 71 -1.70 0.64 4.49
CA MET A 71 -1.76 -0.78 4.81
C MET A 71 -1.11 -1.62 3.71
N ARG A 72 -0.32 -2.62 4.10
CA ARG A 72 0.11 -3.71 3.22
C ARG A 72 -0.68 -4.96 3.57
N VAL A 73 -1.27 -5.60 2.57
CA VAL A 73 -2.06 -6.82 2.73
C VAL A 73 -1.49 -7.90 1.83
N THR A 74 -1.17 -9.04 2.42
CA THR A 74 -0.90 -10.27 1.68
C THR A 74 -2.09 -11.21 1.87
N GLY A 75 -2.59 -11.76 0.77
CA GLY A 75 -3.80 -12.55 0.79
C GLY A 75 -4.06 -13.28 -0.53
N ARG A 76 -5.21 -13.92 -0.64
CA ARG A 76 -5.63 -14.62 -1.85
C ARG A 76 -6.54 -13.73 -2.68
N LEU A 77 -6.27 -13.63 -3.97
CA LEU A 77 -7.15 -12.95 -4.90
C LEU A 77 -8.36 -13.84 -5.19
N GLU A 78 -9.56 -13.36 -4.91
CA GLU A 78 -10.82 -13.97 -5.30
C GLU A 78 -11.56 -13.08 -6.29
N ARG A 79 -12.40 -13.70 -7.11
CA ARG A 79 -13.21 -13.03 -8.12
C ARG A 79 -14.64 -13.50 -7.95
N GLN A 80 -15.55 -12.58 -7.65
CA GLN A 80 -16.97 -12.86 -7.53
C GLN A 80 -17.74 -11.84 -8.36
N SER A 81 -18.59 -12.33 -9.28
CA SER A 81 -19.41 -11.49 -10.16
C SER A 81 -18.61 -10.38 -10.89
N GLY A 82 -17.39 -10.71 -11.33
CA GLY A 82 -16.50 -9.77 -12.04
C GLY A 82 -15.68 -8.84 -11.13
N VAL A 83 -15.93 -8.82 -9.82
CA VAL A 83 -15.21 -7.96 -8.87
C VAL A 83 -14.08 -8.72 -8.18
N SER A 84 -12.88 -8.15 -8.20
CA SER A 84 -11.70 -8.67 -7.51
C SER A 84 -11.69 -8.28 -6.03
N HIS A 85 -11.42 -9.26 -5.17
CA HIS A 85 -11.26 -9.08 -3.73
C HIS A 85 -9.99 -9.77 -3.25
N VAL A 86 -9.28 -9.18 -2.29
CA VAL A 86 -8.16 -9.83 -1.62
C VAL A 86 -8.64 -10.35 -0.27
N ILE A 87 -8.70 -11.67 -0.12
CA ILE A 87 -8.96 -12.31 1.16
C ILE A 87 -7.69 -12.24 1.99
N ALA A 88 -7.70 -11.41 3.03
CA ALA A 88 -6.51 -11.11 3.82
C ALA A 88 -6.02 -12.33 4.61
N GLU A 89 -4.71 -12.58 4.57
CA GLU A 89 -4.04 -13.59 5.40
C GLU A 89 -3.01 -12.94 6.34
N ARG A 90 -2.36 -11.85 5.90
CA ARG A 90 -1.41 -11.05 6.68
C ARG A 90 -1.67 -9.57 6.41
N ILE A 91 -1.69 -8.79 7.48
CA ILE A 91 -1.95 -7.36 7.42
C ILE A 91 -0.85 -6.64 8.18
N GLU A 92 -0.29 -5.62 7.57
CA GLU A 92 0.78 -4.81 8.14
C GLU A 92 0.41 -3.34 8.07
N ASP A 93 0.54 -2.66 9.21
CA ASP A 93 0.48 -1.21 9.28
C ASP A 93 1.83 -0.64 8.82
N ILE A 94 1.82 0.00 7.65
CA ILE A 94 2.99 0.67 7.08
C ILE A 94 2.82 2.20 7.07
N SER A 95 1.90 2.71 7.90
CA SER A 95 1.70 4.15 8.10
C SER A 95 2.96 4.93 8.46
N PRO A 96 3.97 4.39 9.19
CA PRO A 96 5.22 5.11 9.43
C PRO A 96 5.96 5.53 8.16
N LEU A 97 5.71 4.88 7.01
CA LEU A 97 6.27 5.32 5.72
C LEU A 97 5.69 6.67 5.29
N LEU A 98 4.45 6.99 5.66
CA LEU A 98 3.87 8.30 5.38
C LEU A 98 4.58 9.41 6.16
N ASP A 99 5.03 9.12 7.39
CA ASP A 99 5.72 10.10 8.23
C ASP A 99 7.08 10.48 7.62
N THR A 100 7.73 9.56 6.90
CA THR A 100 8.97 9.85 6.15
C THR A 100 8.78 10.79 4.96
N LEU A 101 7.57 10.87 4.41
CA LEU A 101 7.24 11.83 3.33
C LEU A 101 6.96 13.23 3.87
N ALA A 102 6.49 13.33 5.12
CA ALA A 102 6.24 14.59 5.80
C ALA A 102 7.52 15.21 6.40
N ALA A 103 8.57 14.41 6.59
CA ALA A 103 9.86 14.91 7.01
C ALA A 103 10.43 15.87 5.95
N PRO A 104 10.96 17.05 6.33
CA PRO A 104 11.63 17.92 5.37
C PRO A 104 12.73 17.12 4.68
N PRO A 105 12.91 17.26 3.36
CA PRO A 105 13.96 16.55 2.65
C PRO A 105 15.27 16.86 3.36
N SER A 106 15.92 15.83 3.90
CA SER A 106 17.28 15.98 4.41
C SER A 106 18.08 16.53 3.24
N ARG A 107 18.57 17.78 3.35
CA ARG A 107 19.47 18.36 2.36
C ARG A 107 20.70 17.46 2.32
N SER A 108 20.69 16.48 1.45
CA SER A 108 21.88 15.71 1.13
C SER A 108 22.81 16.70 0.45
N GLY A 109 23.80 17.17 1.19
CA GLY A 109 24.83 18.04 0.67
C GLY A 109 25.59 17.30 -0.43
N ALA A 110 25.34 17.68 -1.67
CA ALA A 110 26.30 17.56 -2.75
C ALA A 110 26.50 18.99 -3.24
N GLY A 111 27.67 19.55 -2.93
CA GLY A 111 28.05 20.88 -3.35
C GLY A 111 28.17 20.93 -4.86
N ASP A 112 27.38 21.79 -5.50
CA ASP A 112 27.73 22.36 -6.79
C ASP A 112 28.88 23.34 -6.57
N ALA A 113 30.09 22.80 -6.37
CA ALA A 113 31.32 23.53 -6.58
C ALA A 113 31.68 23.43 -8.06
N GLY A 114 30.94 24.18 -8.88
CA GLY A 114 31.37 24.51 -10.23
C GLY A 114 32.55 25.49 -10.15
N ALA A 115 33.77 24.95 -10.07
CA ALA A 115 34.98 25.73 -10.24
C ALA A 115 35.11 26.12 -11.72
N GLU A 116 34.69 27.34 -12.04
CA GLU A 116 34.93 27.99 -13.33
C GLU A 116 36.44 28.25 -13.45
N GLN A 117 37.12 27.38 -14.19
CA GLN A 117 38.54 27.51 -14.50
C GLN A 117 38.72 28.68 -15.46
N ALA A 118 39.42 29.70 -14.98
CA ALA A 118 39.91 30.84 -15.74
C ALA A 118 40.68 30.39 -16.99
N THR A 119 40.11 30.64 -18.16
CA THR A 119 40.81 30.57 -19.45
C THR A 119 41.56 31.88 -19.68
N GLY A 120 42.77 31.96 -19.13
CA GLY A 120 43.79 32.91 -19.55
C GLY A 120 44.79 32.24 -20.49
N ARG A 121 44.91 32.70 -21.74
CA ARG A 121 46.18 32.64 -22.49
C ARG A 121 46.21 33.73 -23.59
N PRO A 122 47.30 34.52 -23.68
CA PRO A 122 47.49 35.55 -24.71
C PRO A 122 48.09 34.92 -26.00
N PRO A 123 48.19 35.61 -27.15
CA PRO A 123 49.01 36.81 -27.35
C PRO A 123 48.24 38.12 -27.57
#